data_AF-A0A1M4ZSX9-F1
#
_entry.id   AF-A0A1M4ZSX9-F1
#
_cell.length_a   1.000
_cell.length_b   1.000
_cell.length_c   1.000
_cell.angle_alpha   90.00
_cell.angle_beta   90.00
_cell.angle_gamma   90.00
#
_symmetry.space_group_name_H-M   'P 1'
#
loop_
_entity.id
_entity.type
_entity.pdbx_description
1 polymer ?
#
loop_
_entity_poly.entity_id
_entity_poly.type
_entity_poly.pdbx_seq_one_letter_code
_entity_poly.pdbx_strand_id
1 'polypeptide(L)'
;MDIDTEREIHQLTLDAIVSGRLLAEDWLEGSLAPTGTAKALILETLRSLRERESLPHVDRDLIEAMGEQIRNALNEIRDGKGDAALSREVDLVWEQNQQVIEYANLACRWRRFKEAMIALDDRLAATRMAGLLLASVV
;
A
#
# COMPACT_ATOMS: atom_id res chain seq x y z
N MET A 1 -11.11 -1.83 -26.26
CA MET A 1 -9.81 -1.76 -25.57
C MET A 1 -8.91 -2.78 -26.22
N ASP A 2 -7.66 -2.43 -26.53
CA ASP A 2 -6.74 -3.38 -27.16
C ASP A 2 -6.25 -4.44 -26.14
N ILE A 3 -5.94 -5.65 -26.62
CA ILE A 3 -5.61 -6.84 -25.81
C ILE A 3 -4.42 -6.56 -24.89
N ASP A 4 -3.45 -5.77 -25.35
CA ASP A 4 -2.27 -5.43 -24.55
C ASP A 4 -2.60 -4.48 -23.38
N THR A 5 -3.55 -3.55 -23.58
CA THR A 5 -4.03 -2.68 -22.50
C THR A 5 -4.80 -3.48 -21.44
N GLU A 6 -5.63 -4.44 -21.88
CA GLU A 6 -6.36 -5.33 -20.97
C GLU A 6 -5.40 -6.19 -20.14
N ARG A 7 -4.39 -6.79 -20.79
CA ARG A 7 -3.37 -7.61 -20.11
C ARG A 7 -2.61 -6.81 -19.05
N GLU A 8 -2.23 -5.58 -19.36
CA GLU A 8 -1.51 -4.72 -18.43
C GLU A 8 -2.37 -4.33 -17.22
N ILE A 9 -3.64 -3.97 -17.43
CA ILE A 9 -4.57 -3.66 -16.33
C ILE A 9 -4.77 -4.89 -15.43
N HIS A 10 -4.90 -6.09 -16.00
CA HIS A 10 -4.97 -7.32 -15.22
C HIS A 10 -3.72 -7.55 -14.37
N GLN A 11 -2.52 -7.32 -14.92
CA GLN A 11 -1.27 -7.47 -14.18
C GLN A 11 -1.19 -6.47 -13.02
N LEU A 12 -1.47 -5.19 -13.26
CA LEU A 12 -1.46 -4.16 -12.22
C LEU A 12 -2.50 -4.43 -11.13
N THR A 13 -3.66 -4.95 -11.52
CA THR A 13 -4.70 -5.37 -10.56
C THR A 13 -4.18 -6.52 -9.69
N LEU A 14 -3.53 -7.52 -10.29
CA LEU A 14 -2.93 -8.63 -9.56
C LEU A 14 -1.83 -8.15 -8.59
N ASP A 15 -0.96 -7.25 -9.04
CA ASP A 15 0.14 -6.71 -8.22
C ASP A 15 -0.40 -5.96 -6.99
N ALA A 16 -1.47 -5.18 -7.16
CA ALA A 16 -2.14 -4.49 -6.09
C ALA A 16 -2.85 -5.45 -5.11
N ILE A 17 -3.52 -6.50 -5.62
CA ILE A 17 -4.13 -7.56 -4.78
C ILE A 17 -3.07 -8.27 -3.94
N VAL A 18 -1.96 -8.68 -4.58
CA VAL A 18 -0.88 -9.41 -3.91
C VAL A 18 -0.22 -8.54 -2.85
N SER A 19 0.13 -7.30 -3.20
CA SER A 19 0.79 -6.37 -2.28
C SER A 19 -0.12 -5.99 -1.10
N GLY A 20 -1.42 -5.77 -1.37
CA GLY A 20 -2.42 -5.50 -0.33
C GLY A 20 -2.60 -6.66 0.63
N ARG A 21 -2.66 -7.90 0.11
CA ARG A 21 -2.72 -9.10 0.95
C ARG A 21 -1.50 -9.23 1.85
N LEU A 22 -0.29 -9.05 1.30
CA LEU A 22 0.95 -9.16 2.07
C LEU A 22 1.07 -8.07 3.13
N LEU A 23 0.65 -6.84 2.82
CA LEU A 23 0.53 -5.78 3.82
C LEU A 23 -0.44 -6.18 4.94
N ALA A 24 -1.59 -6.74 4.58
CA ALA A 24 -2.60 -7.14 5.54
C ALA A 24 -2.16 -8.31 6.44
N GLU A 25 -1.50 -9.32 5.87
CA GLU A 25 -0.91 -10.45 6.60
C GLU A 25 0.12 -9.93 7.60
N ASP A 26 1.14 -9.19 7.13
CA ASP A 26 2.22 -8.68 7.99
C ASP A 26 1.69 -7.72 9.08
N TRP A 27 0.67 -6.89 8.78
CA TRP A 27 0.08 -6.00 9.79
C TRP A 27 -0.74 -6.77 10.83
N LEU A 28 -1.67 -7.63 10.40
CA LEU A 28 -2.62 -8.31 11.29
C LEU A 28 -1.95 -9.37 12.18
N GLU A 29 -0.85 -9.96 11.71
CA GLU A 29 -0.05 -10.93 12.47
C GLU A 29 1.06 -10.24 13.28
N GLY A 30 1.37 -8.98 12.95
CA GLY A 30 2.35 -8.16 13.63
C GLY A 30 1.90 -7.60 14.97
N SER A 31 2.83 -6.91 15.62
CA SER A 31 2.67 -6.24 16.91
C SER A 31 2.13 -4.81 16.80
N LEU A 32 2.08 -4.22 15.59
CA LEU A 32 1.55 -2.87 15.39
C LEU A 32 0.01 -2.88 15.35
N ALA A 33 -0.64 -2.45 16.42
CA ALA A 33 -2.09 -2.28 16.44
C ALA A 33 -2.49 -0.92 15.84
N PRO A 34 -3.52 -0.86 14.97
CA PRO A 34 -4.08 0.41 14.53
C PRO A 34 -4.63 1.22 15.71
N THR A 35 -4.39 2.53 15.69
CA THR A 35 -4.78 3.47 16.74
C THR A 35 -5.59 4.65 16.20
N GLY A 36 -6.10 5.49 17.11
CA GLY A 36 -6.85 6.69 16.78
C GLY A 36 -8.26 6.43 16.23
N THR A 37 -8.83 7.48 15.63
CA THR A 37 -10.20 7.46 15.08
C THR A 37 -10.35 6.57 13.85
N ALA A 38 -9.27 6.38 13.08
CA ALA A 38 -9.24 5.52 11.89
C ALA A 38 -9.07 4.02 12.21
N LYS A 39 -8.88 3.63 13.48
CA LYS A 39 -8.60 2.25 13.89
C LYS A 39 -9.56 1.22 13.30
N ALA A 40 -10.87 1.45 13.44
CA ALA A 40 -11.88 0.49 12.99
C ALA A 40 -11.84 0.31 11.48
N LEU A 41 -11.71 1.44 10.75
CA LEU A 41 -11.64 1.46 9.30
C LEU A 41 -10.37 0.77 8.79
N ILE A 42 -9.20 1.05 9.38
CA ILE A 42 -7.94 0.37 9.05
C ILE A 42 -8.08 -1.15 9.23
N LEU A 43 -8.66 -1.61 10.36
CA LEU A 43 -8.84 -3.03 10.60
C LEU A 43 -9.79 -3.70 9.60
N GLU A 44 -10.86 -3.03 9.22
CA GLU A 44 -11.80 -3.50 8.19
C GLU A 44 -11.11 -3.62 6.83
N THR A 45 -10.38 -2.58 6.43
CA THR A 45 -9.60 -2.58 5.17
C THR A 45 -8.56 -3.68 5.17
N LEU A 46 -7.78 -3.86 6.24
CA LEU A 46 -6.79 -4.93 6.34
C LEU A 46 -7.43 -6.32 6.19
N ARG A 47 -8.57 -6.57 6.85
CA ARG A 47 -9.28 -7.86 6.72
C ARG A 47 -9.73 -8.10 5.28
N SER A 48 -10.32 -7.08 4.65
CA SER A 48 -10.80 -7.20 3.29
C SER A 48 -9.67 -7.33 2.26
N LEU A 49 -8.53 -6.68 2.48
CA LEU A 49 -7.32 -6.85 1.68
C LEU A 49 -6.77 -8.28 1.78
N ARG A 50 -6.75 -8.85 2.99
CA ARG A 50 -6.36 -10.25 3.23
C ARG A 50 -7.26 -11.23 2.48
N GLU A 51 -8.56 -10.93 2.44
CA GLU A 51 -9.59 -11.75 1.77
C GLU A 51 -9.65 -11.51 0.24
N ARG A 52 -8.93 -10.51 -0.27
CA ARG A 52 -8.84 -10.12 -1.70
C ARG A 52 -10.13 -9.47 -2.24
N GLU A 53 -10.89 -8.80 -1.38
CA GLU A 53 -12.25 -8.33 -1.71
C GLU A 53 -12.36 -6.82 -2.01
N SER A 54 -11.42 -5.98 -1.55
CA SER A 54 -11.64 -4.51 -1.45
C SER A 54 -10.80 -3.63 -2.37
N LEU A 55 -10.03 -4.17 -3.31
CA LEU A 55 -9.16 -3.35 -4.16
C LEU A 55 -9.84 -2.08 -4.76
N PRO A 56 -11.11 -2.12 -5.23
CA PRO A 56 -11.77 -0.97 -5.83
C PRO A 56 -12.16 0.17 -4.87
N HIS A 57 -12.05 -0.02 -3.55
CA HIS A 57 -12.60 0.90 -2.53
C HIS A 57 -11.58 1.33 -1.47
N VAL A 58 -10.29 1.05 -1.66
CA VAL A 58 -9.28 1.48 -0.70
C VAL A 58 -8.99 2.97 -0.88
N ASP A 59 -9.39 3.76 0.13
CA ASP A 59 -9.18 5.20 0.18
C ASP A 59 -7.68 5.55 0.28
N ARG A 60 -7.23 6.50 -0.55
CA ARG A 60 -5.84 7.00 -0.52
C ARG A 60 -5.52 7.65 0.82
N ASP A 61 -6.45 8.39 1.40
CA ASP A 61 -6.24 9.06 2.70
C ASP A 61 -6.06 8.02 3.82
N LEU A 62 -6.76 6.89 3.71
CA LEU A 62 -6.59 5.76 4.61
C LEU A 62 -5.22 5.09 4.44
N ILE A 63 -4.74 4.90 3.21
CA ILE A 63 -3.39 4.39 2.95
C ILE A 63 -2.34 5.33 3.55
N GLU A 64 -2.46 6.65 3.38
CA GLU A 64 -1.52 7.60 4.01
C GLU A 64 -1.59 7.53 5.54
N ALA A 65 -2.79 7.44 6.12
CA ALA A 65 -2.97 7.30 7.56
C ALA A 65 -2.31 6.01 8.11
N MET A 66 -2.38 4.91 7.37
CA MET A 66 -1.68 3.67 7.73
C MET A 66 -0.15 3.89 7.72
N GLY A 67 0.38 4.55 6.69
CA GLY A 67 1.80 4.89 6.61
C GLY A 67 2.26 5.75 7.79
N GLU A 68 1.47 6.75 8.15
CA GLU A 68 1.75 7.64 9.29
C GLU A 68 1.82 6.88 10.62
N GLN A 69 0.94 5.89 10.83
CA GLN A 69 1.00 5.06 12.04
C GLN A 69 2.28 4.21 12.08
N ILE A 70 2.72 3.65 10.96
CA ILE A 70 3.99 2.91 10.88
C ILE A 70 5.16 3.86 11.17
N ARG A 71 5.17 5.06 10.57
CA ARG A 71 6.21 6.08 10.77
C ARG A 71 6.37 6.42 12.23
N ASN A 72 5.26 6.78 12.88
CA ASN A 72 5.26 7.23 14.26
C ASN A 72 5.69 6.11 15.20
N ALA A 73 5.12 4.91 15.05
CA ALA A 73 5.50 3.77 15.87
C ALA A 73 6.98 3.40 15.71
N LEU A 74 7.54 3.51 14.51
CA LEU A 74 8.96 3.23 14.29
C LEU A 74 9.86 4.33 14.86
N ASN A 75 9.47 5.60 14.74
CA ASN A 75 10.20 6.74 15.31
C ASN A 75 10.17 6.77 16.84
N GLU A 76 9.10 6.26 17.46
CA GLU A 76 9.03 6.08 18.92
C GLU A 76 10.09 5.10 19.43
N ILE A 77 10.40 4.05 18.66
CA ILE A 77 11.41 3.05 19.03
C ILE A 77 12.81 3.50 18.61
N ARG A 78 12.93 4.09 17.42
CA ARG A 78 14.20 4.55 16.85
C ARG A 78 13.98 5.80 16.00
N ASP A 79 14.36 6.94 16.58
CA ASP A 79 14.20 8.26 15.98
C ASP A 79 14.73 8.34 14.53
N GLY A 80 13.95 8.96 13.65
CA GLY A 80 14.18 9.09 12.21
C GLY A 80 14.15 7.80 11.38
N LYS A 81 14.04 6.61 11.98
CA LYS A 81 13.99 5.34 11.24
C LYS A 81 12.67 5.17 10.50
N GLY A 82 11.57 5.67 11.07
CA GLY A 82 10.24 5.76 10.44
C GLY A 82 10.27 6.57 9.15
N ASP A 83 10.85 7.76 9.18
CA ASP A 83 10.96 8.64 7.99
C ASP A 83 11.79 7.99 6.88
N ALA A 84 12.93 7.40 7.26
CA ALA A 84 13.78 6.66 6.33
C ALA A 84 13.03 5.46 5.74
N ALA A 85 12.34 4.68 6.58
CA ALA A 85 11.60 3.52 6.15
C ALA A 85 10.39 3.89 5.30
N LEU A 86 9.72 5.03 5.47
CA LEU A 86 8.64 5.40 4.55
C LEU A 86 9.14 5.93 3.21
N SER A 87 10.38 6.42 3.16
CA SER A 87 10.94 7.05 1.96
C SER A 87 11.72 6.08 1.08
N ARG A 88 12.35 5.06 1.66
CA ARG A 88 13.24 4.13 0.95
C ARG A 88 13.36 2.79 1.66
N GLU A 89 14.00 1.84 0.98
CA GLU A 89 14.46 0.62 1.63
C GLU A 89 15.54 0.96 2.65
N VAL A 90 15.43 0.36 3.84
CA VAL A 90 16.35 0.57 4.94
C VAL A 90 17.13 -0.71 5.18
N ASP A 91 18.44 -0.59 5.37
CA ASP A 91 19.28 -1.72 5.77
C ASP A 91 18.94 -2.12 7.22
N LEU A 92 18.74 -3.43 7.40
CA LEU A 92 18.39 -4.09 8.66
C LEU A 92 19.42 -5.16 9.05
N VAL A 93 20.51 -5.35 8.30
CA VAL A 93 21.48 -6.44 8.50
C VAL A 93 22.08 -6.44 9.91
N TRP A 94 22.29 -5.26 10.49
CA TRP A 94 22.85 -5.08 11.83
C TRP A 94 21.81 -4.63 12.87
N GLU A 95 20.53 -4.60 12.49
CA GLU A 95 19.46 -4.28 13.43
C GLU A 95 19.24 -5.46 14.39
N GLN A 96 19.22 -5.19 15.69
CA GLN A 96 18.99 -6.21 16.71
C GLN A 96 17.63 -6.04 17.39
N ASN A 97 17.00 -4.88 17.24
CA ASN A 97 15.67 -4.67 17.78
C ASN A 97 14.63 -5.29 16.83
N GLN A 98 14.08 -6.43 17.24
CA GLN A 98 13.09 -7.18 16.46
C GLN A 98 11.88 -6.34 16.06
N GLN A 99 11.43 -5.44 16.93
CA GLN A 99 10.28 -4.57 16.66
C GLN A 99 10.62 -3.52 15.59
N VAL A 100 11.86 -3.01 15.57
CA VAL A 100 12.33 -2.13 14.48
C VAL A 100 12.37 -2.86 13.15
N ILE A 101 12.85 -4.11 13.13
CA ILE A 101 12.86 -4.96 11.93
C ILE A 101 11.44 -5.17 11.42
N GLU A 102 10.54 -5.55 12.31
CA GLU A 102 9.12 -5.80 11.99
C GLU A 102 8.46 -4.56 11.37
N TYR A 103 8.58 -3.40 12.02
CA TYR A 103 7.93 -2.17 11.56
C TYR A 103 8.59 -1.61 10.30
N ALA A 104 9.89 -1.78 10.12
CA ALA A 104 10.57 -1.43 8.87
C ALA A 104 10.13 -2.33 7.70
N ASN A 105 9.93 -3.63 7.94
CA ASN A 105 9.37 -4.54 6.94
C ASN A 105 7.92 -4.19 6.62
N LEU A 106 7.12 -3.83 7.63
CA LEU A 106 5.75 -3.37 7.44
C LEU A 106 5.70 -2.09 6.61
N ALA A 107 6.61 -1.13 6.86
CA ALA A 107 6.77 0.05 6.02
C ALA A 107 7.10 -0.32 4.56
N CYS A 108 7.95 -1.33 4.36
CA CYS A 108 8.26 -1.85 3.02
C CYS A 108 7.02 -2.42 2.31
N ARG A 109 6.20 -3.20 3.00
CA ARG A 109 4.92 -3.70 2.46
C ARG A 109 3.97 -2.58 2.10
N TRP A 110 3.85 -1.59 2.98
CA TRP A 110 3.00 -0.43 2.77
C TRP A 110 3.42 0.34 1.52
N ARG A 111 4.72 0.62 1.34
CA ARG A 111 5.23 1.29 0.12
C ARG A 111 4.88 0.52 -1.14
N ARG A 112 5.13 -0.79 -1.18
CA ARG A 112 4.82 -1.63 -2.34
C ARG A 112 3.33 -1.63 -2.68
N PHE A 113 2.47 -1.70 -1.66
CA PHE A 113 1.03 -1.63 -1.89
C PHE A 113 0.60 -0.27 -2.43
N LYS A 114 1.10 0.82 -1.84
CA LYS A 114 0.85 2.19 -2.31
C LYS A 114 1.30 2.39 -3.76
N GLU A 115 2.51 1.94 -4.10
CA GLU A 115 3.05 2.00 -5.46
C GLU A 115 2.18 1.22 -6.46
N ALA A 116 1.73 0.01 -6.10
CA ALA A 116 0.87 -0.81 -6.94
C ALA A 116 -0.51 -0.14 -7.17
N MET A 117 -1.10 0.46 -6.13
CA MET A 117 -2.36 1.21 -6.25
C MET A 117 -2.20 2.44 -7.16
N ILE A 118 -1.13 3.20 -7.01
CA ILE A 118 -0.85 4.38 -7.87
C ILE A 118 -0.69 3.94 -9.32
N ALA A 119 0.10 2.89 -9.59
CA ALA A 119 0.32 2.40 -10.94
C ALA A 119 -0.99 1.94 -11.61
N LEU A 120 -1.85 1.24 -10.88
CA LEU A 120 -3.18 0.84 -11.37
C LEU A 120 -4.06 2.05 -11.68
N ASP A 121 -4.16 3.02 -10.76
CA ASP A 121 -4.96 4.22 -10.92
C ASP A 121 -4.50 5.06 -12.11
N ASP A 122 -3.19 5.26 -12.25
CA ASP A 122 -2.58 6.01 -13.35
C ASP A 122 -2.87 5.33 -14.69
N ARG A 123 -2.82 3.99 -14.76
CA ARG A 123 -3.13 3.25 -15.98
C ARG A 123 -4.61 3.34 -16.36
N LEU A 124 -5.51 3.26 -15.37
CA LEU A 124 -6.94 3.44 -15.58
C LEU A 124 -7.26 4.88 -16.03
N ALA A 125 -6.61 5.88 -15.42
CA ALA A 125 -6.74 7.27 -15.83
C ALA A 125 -6.25 7.51 -17.26
N ALA A 126 -5.08 6.97 -17.63
CA ALA A 126 -4.54 7.05 -18.98
C ALA A 126 -5.50 6.43 -20.01
N THR A 127 -6.09 5.28 -19.69
CA THR A 127 -7.07 4.61 -20.56
C THR A 127 -8.32 5.46 -20.78
N ARG A 128 -8.85 6.10 -19.71
CA ARG A 128 -9.99 7.03 -19.81
C ARG A 128 -9.64 8.26 -20.65
N MET A 129 -8.48 8.88 -20.41
CA MET A 129 -8.04 10.06 -21.15
C MET A 129 -7.83 9.77 -22.63
N ALA A 130 -7.21 8.64 -22.97
CA ALA A 130 -7.04 8.21 -24.36
C ALA A 130 -8.39 8.03 -25.06
N GLY A 131 -9.38 7.44 -24.39
CA GLY A 131 -10.75 7.30 -24.90
C GLY A 131 -11.41 8.66 -25.18
N LEU A 132 -11.27 9.63 -24.28
CA LEU A 132 -11.80 10.98 -24.46
C LEU A 132 -11.14 11.72 -25.64
N LEU A 133 -9.82 11.62 -25.77
CA LEU A 133 -9.07 12.24 -26.86
C LEU A 133 -9.49 11.66 -28.22
N LEU A 134 -9.59 10.33 -28.33
CA LEU A 134 -10.03 9.67 -29.56
C LEU A 134 -11.46 10.07 -29.94
N ALA A 135 -12.35 10.19 -28.96
CA ALA A 135 -13.72 10.65 -29.20
C ALA A 135 -13.82 12.11 -29.65
N SER A 136 -12.83 12.96 -29.32
CA SER A 136 -12.81 14.38 -29.70
C SER A 136 -12.27 14.65 -31.12
N VAL A 137 -11.69 13.64 -31.77
CA VAL A 137 -11.10 13.73 -33.12
C VAL A 137 -12.07 13.20 -34.20
N VAL A 138 -13.23 12.66 -33.80
CA VAL A 138 -14.32 12.19 -34.66
C VAL A 138 -15.47 13.19 -34.66
#